data_AF-A0A174K3B6-F1
#
_entry.id   AF-A0A174K3B6-F1
#
_cell.length_a   1.000
_cell.length_b   1.000
_cell.length_c   1.000
_cell.angle_alpha   90.00
_cell.angle_beta   90.00
_cell.angle_gamma   90.00
#
_symmetry.space_group_name_H-M   'P 1'
#
loop_
_entity.id
_entity.type
_entity.pdbx_description
1 polymer ?
#
loop_
_entity_poly.entity_id
_entity_poly.type
_entity_poly.pdbx_seq_one_letter_code
_entity_poly.pdbx_strand_id
1 'polypeptide(L)'
;MISVCGNVKRPGVFEVPFGITIREIVYDLAGGMESEDYPLRLVQLGGASGRICSPAQLDTPYTYKGMRQADLTAIGSGAVLVVDERTSVIGFLRMTQEFFSHESCGQCTPCREGNRHISLLLDKVAEGTHTAQDIATLKKFADIMSSASLCGLGETAQSALLSCMKRFPEVFAVKEEVAVR
;
A
#
# COMPACT_ATOMS: atom_id res chain seq x y z
N MET A 1 -3.44 19.02 9.25
CA MET A 1 -3.95 19.08 7.86
C MET A 1 -3.78 17.72 7.21
N ILE A 2 -4.82 17.24 6.53
CA ILE A 2 -4.81 16.01 5.72
C ILE A 2 -5.34 16.32 4.33
N SER A 3 -4.94 15.54 3.33
CA SER A 3 -5.45 15.61 1.96
C SER A 3 -6.08 14.27 1.60
N VAL A 4 -7.40 14.24 1.43
CA VAL A 4 -8.16 13.03 1.10
C VAL A 4 -8.44 13.03 -0.40
N CYS A 5 -8.01 11.98 -1.09
CA CYS A 5 -8.20 11.79 -2.52
C CYS A 5 -8.58 10.34 -2.87
N GLY A 6 -8.78 10.07 -4.16
CA GLY A 6 -9.21 8.76 -4.64
C GLY A 6 -10.73 8.63 -4.71
N ASN A 7 -11.24 7.43 -4.43
CA ASN A 7 -12.64 7.06 -4.68
C ASN A 7 -13.58 7.48 -3.53
N VAL A 8 -13.69 8.79 -3.28
CA VAL A 8 -14.57 9.38 -2.27
C VAL A 8 -15.50 10.43 -2.89
N LYS A 9 -16.68 10.66 -2.27
CA LYS A 9 -17.66 11.64 -2.77
C LYS A 9 -17.15 13.09 -2.70
N ARG A 10 -16.33 13.42 -1.70
CA ARG A 10 -15.83 14.77 -1.43
C ARG A 10 -14.31 14.75 -1.19
N PRO A 11 -13.49 14.57 -2.24
CA PRO A 11 -12.05 14.73 -2.10
C PRO A 11 -11.70 16.18 -1.75
N GLY A 12 -10.65 16.39 -0.97
CA GLY A 12 -10.29 17.73 -0.50
C GLY A 12 -9.23 17.75 0.58
N VAL A 13 -8.87 18.97 0.99
CA VAL A 13 -7.94 19.21 2.09
C VAL A 13 -8.74 19.60 3.33
N PHE A 14 -8.47 18.92 4.44
CA PHE A 14 -9.17 19.11 5.70
C PHE A 14 -8.18 19.41 6.82
N GLU A 15 -8.53 20.35 7.68
CA GLU A 15 -7.88 20.52 8.97
C GLU A 15 -8.66 19.74 10.02
N VAL A 16 -7.99 18.82 10.69
CA VAL A 16 -8.60 17.88 11.63
C VAL A 16 -7.78 17.82 12.91
N PRO A 17 -8.43 17.66 14.07
CA PRO A 17 -7.71 17.33 15.30
C PRO A 17 -7.15 15.91 15.22
N PHE A 18 -6.01 15.68 15.86
CA PHE A 18 -5.55 14.31 16.11
C PHE A 18 -6.55 13.58 17.01
N GLY A 19 -6.82 12.31 16.70
CA GLY A 19 -7.70 11.47 17.51
C GLY A 19 -8.91 10.93 16.75
N ILE A 20 -9.41 11.63 15.73
CA ILE A 20 -10.45 11.08 14.84
C ILE A 20 -9.97 9.80 14.18
N THR A 21 -10.86 8.88 13.90
CA THR A 21 -10.57 7.60 13.26
C THR A 21 -10.40 7.75 11.76
N ILE A 22 -9.75 6.77 11.13
CA ILE A 22 -9.67 6.70 9.66
C ILE A 22 -11.08 6.58 9.06
N ARG A 23 -12.01 5.90 9.77
CA ARG A 23 -13.43 5.82 9.38
C ARG A 23 -14.07 7.20 9.27
N GLU A 24 -13.94 8.03 10.31
CA GLU A 24 -14.50 9.39 10.31
C GLU A 24 -13.88 10.24 9.18
N ILE A 25 -12.58 10.06 8.89
CA ILE A 25 -11.93 10.73 7.76
C ILE A 25 -12.59 10.34 6.42
N VAL A 26 -12.81 9.05 6.18
CA VAL A 26 -13.33 8.55 4.89
C VAL A 26 -14.82 8.78 4.75
N TYR A 27 -15.62 8.44 5.77
CA TYR A 27 -17.07 8.41 5.66
C TYR A 27 -17.73 9.73 6.06
N ASP A 28 -17.22 10.42 7.08
CA ASP A 28 -17.85 11.64 7.58
C ASP A 28 -17.30 12.87 6.87
N LEU A 29 -15.98 13.04 6.84
CA LEU A 29 -15.34 14.19 6.20
C LEU A 29 -15.44 14.10 4.67
N ALA A 30 -14.89 13.03 4.08
CA ALA A 30 -14.87 12.84 2.64
C ALA A 30 -16.19 12.32 2.04
N GLY A 31 -17.22 12.10 2.88
CA GLY A 31 -18.58 11.76 2.45
C GLY A 31 -18.78 10.32 1.98
N GLY A 32 -17.85 9.42 2.31
CA GLY A 32 -17.90 8.01 1.94
C GLY A 32 -17.43 7.75 0.51
N MET A 33 -17.65 6.51 0.08
CA MET A 33 -17.20 6.01 -1.23
C MET A 33 -17.90 6.72 -2.39
N GLU A 34 -17.18 6.97 -3.48
CA GLU A 34 -17.70 7.60 -4.71
C GLU A 34 -18.95 6.87 -5.26
N SER A 35 -18.93 5.53 -5.20
CA SER A 35 -20.04 4.67 -5.61
C SER A 35 -20.39 3.68 -4.50
N GLU A 36 -21.68 3.35 -4.37
CA GLU A 36 -22.16 2.34 -3.43
C GLU A 36 -21.90 0.90 -3.91
N ASP A 37 -21.73 0.71 -5.23
CA ASP A 37 -21.45 -0.60 -5.84
C ASP A 37 -20.01 -1.07 -5.60
N TYR A 38 -19.11 -0.13 -5.27
CA TYR A 38 -17.70 -0.40 -5.11
C TYR A 38 -17.26 -0.04 -3.68
N PRO A 39 -17.27 -1.02 -2.76
CA PRO A 39 -16.88 -0.76 -1.38
C PRO A 39 -15.38 -0.47 -1.27
N LEU A 40 -14.97 -0.04 -0.08
CA LEU A 40 -13.57 0.26 0.21
C LEU A 40 -12.69 -0.99 0.07
N ARG A 41 -11.65 -0.93 -0.77
CA ARG A 41 -10.61 -1.95 -0.83
C ARG A 41 -9.49 -1.66 0.15
N LEU A 42 -8.92 -0.46 0.08
CA LEU A 42 -7.77 -0.06 0.89
C LEU A 42 -7.65 1.46 1.03
N VAL A 43 -6.88 1.90 2.03
CA VAL A 43 -6.49 3.31 2.18
C VAL A 43 -4.98 3.40 2.29
N GLN A 44 -4.32 4.18 1.45
CA GLN A 44 -2.89 4.49 1.60
C GLN A 44 -2.73 5.75 2.45
N LEU A 45 -1.96 5.63 3.53
CA LEU A 45 -1.75 6.69 4.52
C LEU A 45 -0.31 7.21 4.45
N GLY A 46 -0.14 8.53 4.41
CA GLY A 46 1.16 9.18 4.43
C GLY A 46 1.82 9.36 3.07
N GLY A 47 1.07 9.21 1.98
CA GLY A 47 1.53 9.34 0.59
C GLY A 47 2.04 8.04 -0.01
N ALA A 48 2.68 8.10 -1.18
CA ALA A 48 3.17 6.92 -1.91
C ALA A 48 4.13 6.04 -1.08
N SER A 49 4.99 6.67 -0.28
CA SER A 49 5.91 6.03 0.70
C SER A 49 5.23 5.47 1.96
N GLY A 50 3.92 5.67 2.04
CA GLY A 50 3.07 5.30 3.15
C GLY A 50 2.77 3.81 3.23
N ARG A 51 1.94 3.46 4.22
CA ARG A 51 1.44 2.10 4.40
C ARG A 51 -0.03 2.01 4.08
N ILE A 52 -0.46 0.77 3.82
CA ILE A 52 -1.84 0.46 3.48
C ILE A 52 -2.61 0.14 4.76
N CYS A 53 -3.81 0.69 4.87
CA CYS A 53 -4.83 0.37 5.86
C CYS A 53 -5.91 -0.47 5.18
N SER A 54 -6.22 -1.63 5.76
CA SER A 54 -7.35 -2.44 5.31
C SER A 54 -8.66 -1.96 5.94
N PRO A 55 -9.84 -2.36 5.41
CA PRO A 55 -11.12 -2.01 5.99
C PRO A 55 -11.27 -2.40 7.47
N ALA A 56 -10.59 -3.47 7.90
CA ALA A 56 -10.58 -3.95 9.29
C ALA A 56 -9.88 -2.98 10.27
N GLN A 57 -9.14 -1.98 9.77
CA GLN A 57 -8.36 -1.06 10.60
C GLN A 57 -8.93 0.37 10.61
N LEU A 58 -10.12 0.59 10.03
CA LEU A 58 -10.70 1.93 9.91
C LEU A 58 -10.97 2.62 11.25
N ASP A 59 -11.20 1.86 12.31
CA ASP A 59 -11.45 2.41 13.65
C ASP A 59 -10.15 2.82 14.37
N THR A 60 -9.00 2.78 13.69
CA THR A 60 -7.72 3.24 14.24
C THR A 60 -7.74 4.76 14.45
N PRO A 61 -7.45 5.26 15.66
CA PRO A 61 -7.31 6.69 15.91
C PRO A 61 -6.15 7.28 15.09
N TYR A 62 -6.43 8.34 14.35
CA TYR A 62 -5.48 9.14 13.57
C TYR A 62 -4.60 9.97 14.51
N THR A 63 -3.61 9.29 15.08
CA THR A 63 -2.59 9.80 15.99
C THR A 63 -1.29 9.02 15.75
N TYR A 64 -0.13 9.61 16.08
CA TYR A 64 1.14 8.87 15.92
C TYR A 64 1.17 7.56 16.72
N LYS A 65 0.56 7.55 17.91
CA LYS A 65 0.47 6.37 18.78
C LYS A 65 -0.47 5.32 18.20
N GLY A 66 -1.69 5.70 17.82
CA GLY A 66 -2.69 4.80 17.25
C GLY A 66 -2.18 4.15 15.95
N MET A 67 -1.60 4.96 15.05
CA MET A 67 -1.00 4.47 13.81
C MET A 67 0.15 3.49 14.05
N ARG A 68 0.99 3.74 15.06
CA ARG A 68 2.07 2.81 15.41
C ARG A 68 1.52 1.49 15.96
N GLN A 69 0.53 1.54 16.85
CA GLN A 69 -0.09 0.35 17.43
C GLN A 69 -0.81 -0.51 16.39
N ALA A 70 -1.40 0.12 15.37
CA ALA A 70 -2.04 -0.55 14.25
C ALA A 70 -1.07 -0.97 13.12
N ASP A 71 0.25 -0.79 13.30
CA ASP A 71 1.27 -1.09 12.29
C ASP A 71 1.06 -0.32 10.96
N LEU A 72 0.47 0.87 11.06
CA LEU A 72 0.25 1.82 9.96
C LEU A 72 1.35 2.88 9.89
N THR A 73 1.95 3.24 11.02
CA THR A 73 3.18 4.06 11.29
C THR A 73 3.44 5.34 10.48
N ALA A 74 2.69 5.62 9.40
CA ALA A 74 2.92 6.68 8.44
C ALA A 74 1.73 7.65 8.46
N ILE A 75 1.83 8.69 9.28
CA ILE A 75 1.02 9.91 9.07
C ILE A 75 1.57 10.66 7.85
N GLY A 76 2.91 10.65 7.68
CA GLY A 76 3.62 11.17 6.52
C GLY A 76 3.23 12.62 6.23
N SER A 77 2.95 12.89 4.95
CA SER A 77 2.49 14.20 4.48
C SER A 77 1.03 14.56 4.85
N GLY A 78 0.31 13.67 5.53
CA GLY A 78 -1.13 13.79 5.74
C GLY A 78 -1.98 13.37 4.53
N ALA A 79 -1.37 12.80 3.48
CA ALA A 79 -2.10 12.27 2.35
C ALA A 79 -2.86 10.98 2.73
N VAL A 80 -4.12 10.90 2.31
CA VAL A 80 -5.05 9.78 2.52
C VAL A 80 -5.66 9.44 1.17
N LEU A 81 -5.10 8.43 0.50
CA LEU A 81 -5.61 7.95 -0.78
C LEU A 81 -6.56 6.78 -0.54
N VAL A 82 -7.84 6.96 -0.87
CA VAL A 82 -8.90 5.98 -0.71
C VAL A 82 -9.12 5.22 -2.01
N VAL A 83 -9.09 3.90 -1.97
CA VAL A 83 -9.19 3.05 -3.16
C VAL A 83 -10.32 2.04 -2.97
N ASP A 84 -11.21 1.94 -3.95
CA ASP A 84 -12.32 0.99 -3.95
C ASP A 84 -11.99 -0.35 -4.64
N GLU A 85 -12.95 -1.26 -4.66
CA GLU A 85 -12.79 -2.60 -5.21
C GLU A 85 -12.61 -2.69 -6.74
N ARG A 86 -12.77 -1.59 -7.50
CA ARG A 86 -12.44 -1.57 -8.94
C ARG A 86 -10.95 -1.76 -9.17
N THR A 87 -10.13 -1.39 -8.20
CA THR A 87 -8.68 -1.57 -8.23
C THR A 87 -8.29 -2.79 -7.42
N SER A 88 -7.64 -3.78 -8.06
CA SER A 88 -7.08 -4.92 -7.35
C SER A 88 -5.84 -4.51 -6.54
N VAL A 89 -5.56 -5.24 -5.45
CA VAL A 89 -4.36 -4.99 -4.62
C VAL A 89 -3.08 -5.08 -5.44
N ILE A 90 -2.97 -6.06 -6.34
CA ILE A 90 -1.82 -6.20 -7.24
C ILE A 90 -1.76 -5.05 -8.25
N GLY A 91 -2.90 -4.64 -8.82
CA GLY A 91 -2.95 -3.47 -9.70
C GLY A 91 -2.45 -2.21 -9.03
N PHE A 92 -2.88 -1.97 -7.79
CA PHE A 92 -2.40 -0.86 -6.97
C PHE A 92 -0.88 -0.93 -6.69
N LEU A 93 -0.38 -2.12 -6.36
CA LEU A 93 1.05 -2.32 -6.10
C LEU A 93 1.91 -2.13 -7.36
N ARG A 94 1.44 -2.56 -8.54
CA ARG A 94 2.14 -2.34 -9.81
C ARG A 94 2.25 -0.86 -10.15
N MET A 95 1.17 -0.09 -9.98
CA MET A 95 1.19 1.37 -10.14
C MET A 95 2.15 2.04 -9.14
N THR A 96 2.13 1.61 -7.88
CA THR A 96 3.05 2.13 -6.84
C THR A 96 4.50 1.79 -7.20
N GLN A 97 4.76 0.59 -7.69
CA GLN A 97 6.08 0.13 -8.09
C GLN A 97 6.61 0.89 -9.31
N GLU A 98 5.74 1.20 -10.28
CA GLU A 98 6.08 2.02 -11.45
C GLU A 98 6.54 3.42 -11.02
N PHE A 99 5.80 4.06 -10.11
CA PHE A 99 6.19 5.35 -9.52
C PHE A 99 7.58 5.30 -8.90
N PHE A 100 7.87 4.34 -8.00
CA PHE A 100 9.18 4.26 -7.35
C PHE A 100 10.32 3.88 -8.29
N SER A 101 10.02 3.12 -9.35
CA SER A 101 10.99 2.79 -10.39
C SER A 101 11.35 4.03 -11.21
N HIS A 102 10.36 4.87 -11.53
CA HIS A 102 10.53 6.11 -12.27
C HIS A 102 11.26 7.19 -11.45
N GLU A 103 10.89 7.36 -10.18
CA GLU A 103 11.44 8.39 -9.29
C GLU A 103 12.78 8.02 -8.63
N SER A 104 13.26 6.78 -8.85
CA SER A 104 14.56 6.36 -8.32
C SER A 104 15.71 7.11 -9.01
N CYS A 105 16.54 7.81 -8.22
CA CYS A 105 17.76 8.46 -8.72
C CYS A 105 18.85 7.48 -9.21
N GLY A 106 18.71 6.18 -8.91
CA GLY A 106 19.61 5.12 -9.40
C GLY A 106 20.95 4.99 -8.67
N GLN A 107 21.19 5.76 -7.60
CA GLN A 107 22.48 5.81 -6.91
C GLN A 107 22.82 4.53 -6.12
N CYS A 108 21.85 3.96 -5.39
CA CYS A 108 22.08 2.75 -4.60
C CYS A 108 21.48 1.52 -5.29
N THR A 109 22.28 0.45 -5.37
CA THR A 109 21.90 -0.82 -6.02
C THR A 109 20.62 -1.43 -5.43
N PRO A 110 20.39 -1.46 -4.09
CA PRO A 110 19.16 -1.97 -3.53
C PRO A 110 17.92 -1.27 -4.10
N CYS A 111 17.92 0.06 -4.17
CA CYS A 111 16.79 0.80 -4.75
C CYS A 111 16.67 0.58 -6.26
N ARG A 112 17.77 0.75 -7.02
CA ARG A 112 17.74 0.69 -8.49
C ARG A 112 17.33 -0.69 -9.02
N GLU A 113 18.01 -1.74 -8.56
CA GLU A 113 17.78 -3.10 -9.04
C GLU A 113 16.63 -3.79 -8.28
N GLY A 114 16.46 -3.48 -6.99
CA GLY A 114 15.37 -4.04 -6.21
C GLY A 114 14.00 -3.66 -6.76
N ASN A 115 13.80 -2.38 -7.12
CA ASN A 115 12.56 -1.93 -7.77
C ASN A 115 12.28 -2.69 -9.08
N ARG A 116 13.31 -2.88 -9.92
CA ARG A 116 13.21 -3.65 -11.17
C ARG A 116 12.77 -5.10 -10.91
N HIS A 117 13.42 -5.79 -9.97
CA HIS A 117 13.10 -7.18 -9.66
C HIS A 117 11.72 -7.34 -9.04
N ILE A 118 11.33 -6.43 -8.15
CA ILE A 118 10.00 -6.42 -7.54
C ILE A 118 8.91 -6.24 -8.61
N SER A 119 9.11 -5.34 -9.59
CA SER A 119 8.17 -5.18 -10.70
C SER A 119 7.93 -6.49 -11.46
N LEU A 120 9.01 -7.19 -11.81
CA LEU A 120 8.92 -8.48 -12.53
C LEU A 120 8.20 -9.55 -11.70
N LEU A 121 8.43 -9.59 -10.39
CA LEU A 121 7.76 -10.53 -9.50
C LEU A 121 6.29 -10.18 -9.33
N LEU A 122 5.93 -8.89 -9.25
CA LEU A 122 4.53 -8.45 -9.22
C LEU A 122 3.79 -8.77 -10.51
N ASP A 123 4.46 -8.73 -11.67
CA ASP A 123 3.88 -9.17 -12.94
C ASP A 123 3.54 -10.66 -12.91
N LYS A 124 4.44 -11.52 -12.39
CA LYS A 124 4.13 -12.95 -12.19
C LYS A 124 2.95 -13.16 -11.25
N VAL A 125 2.83 -12.34 -10.19
CA VAL A 125 1.70 -12.42 -9.27
C VAL A 125 0.39 -12.00 -9.94
N ALA A 126 0.44 -10.97 -10.80
CA ALA A 126 -0.72 -10.54 -11.58
C ALA A 126 -1.18 -11.61 -12.59
N GLU A 127 -0.24 -12.34 -13.18
CA GLU A 127 -0.48 -13.45 -14.11
C GLU A 127 -0.89 -14.76 -13.41
N GLY A 128 -0.69 -14.85 -12.09
CA GLY A 128 -0.94 -16.07 -11.32
C GLY A 128 0.08 -17.19 -11.58
N THR A 129 1.26 -16.85 -12.11
CA THR A 129 2.35 -17.79 -12.44
C THR A 129 3.45 -17.81 -11.37
N HIS A 130 3.24 -17.10 -10.25
CA HIS A 130 4.19 -17.03 -9.14
C HIS A 130 4.23 -18.33 -8.34
N THR A 131 5.43 -18.65 -7.88
CA THR A 131 5.70 -19.75 -6.95
C THR A 131 5.87 -19.23 -5.52
N ALA A 132 5.88 -20.14 -4.54
CA ALA A 132 6.17 -19.79 -3.16
C ALA A 132 7.58 -19.15 -3.02
N GLN A 133 8.53 -19.60 -3.85
CA GLN A 133 9.88 -19.04 -3.89
C GLN A 133 9.90 -17.61 -4.45
N ASP A 134 9.03 -17.29 -5.42
CA ASP A 134 8.90 -15.93 -5.94
C ASP A 134 8.40 -14.97 -4.85
N ILE A 135 7.40 -15.38 -4.05
CA ILE A 135 6.89 -14.57 -2.94
C ILE A 135 7.94 -14.39 -1.84
N ALA A 136 8.70 -15.43 -1.52
CA ALA A 136 9.81 -15.34 -0.58
C ALA A 136 10.90 -14.37 -1.09
N THR A 137 11.20 -14.40 -2.38
CA THR A 137 12.17 -13.53 -3.04
C THR A 137 11.68 -12.08 -3.08
N LEU A 138 10.40 -11.88 -3.40
CA LEU A 138 9.71 -10.58 -3.39
C LEU A 138 9.84 -9.91 -2.02
N LYS A 139 9.52 -10.64 -0.94
CA LYS A 139 9.68 -10.15 0.43
C LYS A 139 11.15 -9.85 0.76
N LYS A 140 12.08 -10.73 0.38
CA LYS A 140 13.50 -10.55 0.63
C LYS A 140 14.04 -9.27 -0.01
N PHE A 141 13.66 -8.97 -1.26
CA PHE A 141 14.07 -7.72 -1.91
C PHE A 141 13.47 -6.50 -1.21
N ALA A 142 12.20 -6.56 -0.82
CA ALA A 142 11.57 -5.49 -0.06
C ALA A 142 12.31 -5.20 1.27
N ASP A 143 12.64 -6.24 2.03
CA ASP A 143 13.38 -6.09 3.30
C ASP A 143 14.81 -5.53 3.10
N ILE A 144 15.51 -5.95 2.03
CA ILE A 144 16.84 -5.44 1.69
C ILE A 144 16.76 -3.96 1.29
N MET A 145 15.79 -3.59 0.46
CA MET A 145 15.59 -2.19 0.05
C MET A 145 15.34 -1.29 1.26
N SER A 146 14.49 -1.72 2.19
CA SER A 146 14.15 -0.95 3.39
C SER A 146 15.31 -0.74 4.36
N SER A 147 16.34 -1.60 4.33
CA SER A 147 17.47 -1.55 5.27
C SER A 147 18.80 -1.08 4.66
N ALA A 148 18.96 -1.17 3.34
CA ALA A 148 20.23 -0.92 2.66
C ALA A 148 20.17 0.22 1.61
N SER A 149 19.04 0.92 1.50
CA SER A 149 18.95 2.12 0.63
C SER A 149 19.55 3.35 1.31
N LEU A 150 20.06 4.28 0.50
CA LEU A 150 20.75 5.48 1.01
C LEU A 150 19.80 6.60 1.48
N CYS A 151 18.54 6.58 1.06
CA CYS A 151 17.60 7.66 1.35
C CYS A 151 16.18 7.14 1.56
N GLY A 152 15.32 8.02 2.08
CA GLY A 152 13.93 7.71 2.42
C GLY A 152 13.11 7.14 1.26
N LEU A 153 13.41 7.49 0.00
CA LEU A 153 12.72 6.90 -1.16
C LEU A 153 12.97 5.40 -1.21
N GLY A 154 14.23 4.96 -1.20
CA GLY A 154 14.55 3.53 -1.26
C GLY A 154 14.14 2.77 0.01
N GLU A 155 14.24 3.42 1.18
CA GLU A 155 13.81 2.83 2.47
C GLU A 155 12.30 2.53 2.49
N THR A 156 11.49 3.40 1.87
CA THR A 156 10.03 3.36 1.97
C THR A 156 9.31 2.92 0.69
N ALA A 157 10.04 2.72 -0.42
CA ALA A 157 9.47 2.28 -1.70
C ALA A 157 8.59 1.04 -1.56
N GLN A 158 8.94 0.15 -0.62
CA GLN A 158 8.28 -1.13 -0.42
C GLN A 158 7.35 -1.17 0.81
N SER A 159 7.06 -0.02 1.43
CA SER A 159 6.10 0.11 2.52
C SER A 159 4.72 -0.41 2.12
N ALA A 160 4.24 -0.02 0.93
CA ALA A 160 2.95 -0.48 0.42
C ALA A 160 2.93 -1.99 0.22
N LEU A 161 3.94 -2.55 -0.44
CA LEU A 161 4.08 -3.99 -0.67
C LEU A 161 4.08 -4.79 0.64
N LEU A 162 4.98 -4.48 1.57
CA LEU A 162 5.09 -5.18 2.85
C LEU A 162 3.78 -5.08 3.66
N SER A 163 3.15 -3.91 3.63
CA SER A 163 1.88 -3.69 4.31
C SER A 163 0.72 -4.50 3.70
N CYS A 164 0.69 -4.63 2.36
CA CYS A 164 -0.27 -5.46 1.64
C CYS A 164 -0.05 -6.95 1.88
N MET A 165 1.21 -7.44 1.87
CA MET A 165 1.50 -8.85 2.15
C MET A 165 0.96 -9.30 3.52
N LYS A 166 0.97 -8.39 4.51
CA LYS A 166 0.43 -8.66 5.85
C LYS A 166 -1.11 -8.61 5.89
N ARG A 167 -1.73 -7.72 5.12
CA ARG A 167 -3.16 -7.38 5.23
C ARG A 167 -4.05 -8.14 4.26
N PHE A 168 -3.47 -8.56 3.14
CA PHE A 168 -4.12 -9.28 2.05
C PHE A 168 -3.29 -10.52 1.70
N PRO A 169 -3.00 -11.43 2.65
CA PRO A 169 -2.17 -12.60 2.39
C PRO A 169 -2.74 -13.51 1.30
N GLU A 170 -4.07 -13.54 1.14
CA GLU A 170 -4.79 -14.28 0.10
C GLU A 170 -4.39 -13.86 -1.32
N VAL A 171 -3.99 -12.59 -1.50
CA VAL A 171 -3.55 -12.05 -2.80
C VAL A 171 -2.22 -12.66 -3.24
N PHE A 172 -1.38 -13.07 -2.29
CA PHE A 172 -0.06 -13.65 -2.54
C PHE A 172 -0.04 -15.18 -2.39
N ALA A 173 -1.19 -15.81 -2.11
CA ALA A 173 -1.29 -17.25 -2.01
C ALA A 173 -0.97 -17.91 -3.37
N VAL A 174 -0.22 -19.00 -3.33
CA VAL A 174 0.05 -19.82 -4.51
C VAL A 174 -1.13 -20.76 -4.68
N LYS A 175 -1.78 -20.74 -5.85
CA LYS A 175 -2.84 -21.69 -6.16
C LYS A 175 -2.18 -23.04 -6.44
N GLU A 176 -2.43 -24.04 -5.60
CA GLU A 176 -2.04 -25.41 -5.93
C GLU A 176 -2.86 -25.86 -7.14
N GLU A 177 -2.19 -26.22 -8.24
CA GLU A 177 -2.85 -26.98 -9.29
C GLU A 177 -3.31 -28.30 -8.67
N VAL A 178 -4.64 -28.47 -8.57
CA VAL A 178 -5.22 -29.79 -8.32
C VAL A 178 -4.77 -30.66 -9.47
N ALA A 179 -3.77 -31.51 -9.22
CA ALA A 179 -3.33 -32.52 -10.17
C ALA A 179 -4.54 -33.40 -10.49
N VAL A 180 -5.20 -33.12 -11.62
CA VAL A 180 -6.21 -34.00 -12.20
C VAL A 180 -5.46 -35.25 -12.64
N ARG A 181 -5.51 -36.27 -11.79
CA ARG A 181 -5.13 -37.64 -12.14
C ARG A 181 -6.13 -38.26 -13.10
#